data_AF-A0A7S4MPF5-F1
#
_entry.id   AF-A0A7S4MPF5-F1
#
_cell.length_a   1.000
_cell.length_b   1.000
_cell.length_c   1.000
_cell.angle_alpha   90.00
_cell.angle_beta   90.00
_cell.angle_gamma   90.00
#
_symmetry.space_group_name_H-M   'P 1'
#
loop_
_entity.id
_entity.type
_entity.pdbx_description
1 polymer ?
#
loop_
_entity_poly.entity_id
_entity_poly.type
_entity_poly.pdbx_seq_one_letter_code
_entity_poly.pdbx_strand_id
1 'polypeptide(L)'
;KILEEDGSKFVNVDTTTAEGIHRAKKLGLVESNMADFIATQLLHPAATMFNKNQRGRMFSMIRHPIERAVSLFHYLGVADWEPTYDPDLAYISIEMYARSKRVEFNWMVRFLSNELERDLTPKHLEVAKEVLRTKALIGLLTEKGE
;
A
#
# COMPACT_ATOMS: atom_id res chain seq x y z
N LYS A 1 -11.99 16.36 -12.44
CA LYS A 1 -11.36 17.67 -12.14
C LYS A 1 -9.88 17.40 -11.90
N ILE A 2 -9.01 18.10 -12.62
CA ILE A 2 -7.56 18.06 -12.39
C ILE A 2 -7.25 19.14 -11.35
N LEU A 3 -6.43 18.80 -10.37
CA LEU A 3 -5.88 19.70 -9.35
C LEU A 3 -4.39 19.89 -9.65
N GLU A 4 -3.88 21.09 -9.41
CA GLU A 4 -2.46 21.41 -9.56
C GLU A 4 -1.90 21.77 -8.19
N GLU A 5 -0.83 21.09 -7.77
CA GLU A 5 -0.16 21.27 -6.49
C GLU A 5 1.34 21.01 -6.70
N ASP A 6 2.20 21.96 -6.29
CA ASP A 6 3.67 21.88 -6.41
C ASP A 6 4.19 21.47 -7.80
N GLY A 7 3.55 21.96 -8.87
CA GLY A 7 3.90 21.64 -10.25
C GLY A 7 3.45 20.25 -10.73
N SER A 8 2.80 19.47 -9.85
CA SER A 8 2.23 18.16 -10.15
C SER A 8 0.73 18.26 -10.43
N LYS A 9 0.23 17.38 -11.31
CA LYS A 9 -1.19 17.31 -11.69
C LYS A 9 -1.83 16.07 -11.07
N PHE A 10 -2.95 16.26 -10.39
CA PHE A 10 -3.67 15.19 -9.72
C PHE A 10 -5.08 15.07 -10.26
N VAL A 11 -5.52 13.84 -10.52
CA VAL A 11 -6.93 13.57 -10.81
C VAL A 11 -7.67 13.44 -9.48
N ASN A 12 -8.74 14.22 -9.27
CA ASN A 12 -9.48 14.25 -8.00
C ASN A 12 -10.31 12.97 -7.73
N VAL A 13 -9.60 11.89 -7.43
CA VAL A 13 -10.08 10.55 -7.14
C VAL A 13 -9.14 9.93 -6.11
N ASP A 14 -9.70 9.51 -4.98
CA ASP A 14 -8.96 8.74 -3.98
C ASP A 14 -8.89 7.27 -4.42
N THR A 15 -7.69 6.72 -4.56
CA THR A 15 -7.47 5.29 -4.87
C THR A 15 -6.89 4.51 -3.70
N THR A 16 -6.85 5.11 -2.51
CA THR A 16 -6.34 4.49 -1.28
C THR A 16 -7.43 3.75 -0.51
N THR A 17 -8.70 4.00 -0.83
CA THR A 17 -9.88 3.37 -0.23
C THR A 17 -10.66 2.51 -1.23
N ALA A 18 -11.39 1.50 -0.75
CA ALA A 18 -12.20 0.63 -1.60
C ALA A 18 -13.34 1.39 -2.30
N GLU A 19 -13.99 2.31 -1.58
CA GLU A 19 -15.03 3.19 -2.13
C GLU A 19 -14.44 4.12 -3.20
N GLY A 20 -13.29 4.71 -2.93
CA GLY A 20 -12.57 5.56 -3.86
C GLY A 20 -12.21 4.85 -5.16
N ILE A 21 -11.70 3.61 -5.09
CA ILE A 21 -11.43 2.76 -6.27
C ILE A 21 -12.71 2.45 -7.04
N HIS A 22 -13.82 2.13 -6.36
CA HIS A 22 -15.10 1.88 -7.05
C HIS A 22 -15.61 3.13 -7.78
N ARG A 23 -15.48 4.30 -7.15
CA ARG A 23 -15.80 5.58 -7.79
C ARG A 23 -14.88 5.85 -8.98
N ALA A 24 -13.57 5.59 -8.85
CA ALA A 24 -12.59 5.73 -9.92
C ALA A 24 -12.98 4.91 -11.15
N LYS A 25 -13.37 3.64 -10.92
CA LYS A 25 -13.87 2.74 -11.96
C LYS A 25 -15.12 3.28 -12.66
N LYS A 26 -16.12 3.74 -11.90
CA LYS A 26 -17.35 4.31 -12.47
C LYS A 26 -17.10 5.55 -13.33
N LEU A 27 -16.09 6.34 -12.96
CA LEU A 27 -15.67 7.53 -13.70
C LEU A 27 -14.77 7.22 -14.90
N GLY A 28 -14.40 5.95 -15.11
CA GLY A 28 -13.53 5.54 -16.21
C GLY A 28 -12.11 6.10 -16.08
N LEU A 29 -11.54 6.15 -14.86
CA LEU A 29 -10.23 6.75 -14.62
C LEU A 29 -9.15 6.16 -15.56
N VAL A 30 -9.09 4.83 -15.68
CA VAL A 30 -8.12 4.14 -16.53
C VAL A 30 -8.41 4.38 -18.01
N GLU A 31 -9.69 4.33 -18.41
CA GLU A 31 -10.10 4.54 -19.80
C GLU A 31 -9.87 5.98 -20.28
N SER A 32 -9.93 6.94 -19.37
CA SER A 32 -9.75 8.36 -19.65
C SER A 32 -8.31 8.73 -20.01
N ASN A 33 -7.32 7.88 -19.67
CA ASN A 33 -5.89 8.15 -19.77
C ASN A 33 -5.45 9.49 -19.12
N MET A 34 -6.19 9.95 -18.09
CA MET A 34 -5.85 11.20 -17.39
C MET A 34 -4.76 11.03 -16.32
N ALA A 35 -4.44 9.80 -15.92
CA ALA A 35 -3.47 9.49 -14.89
C ALA A 35 -2.39 8.56 -15.44
N ASP A 36 -1.12 8.93 -15.25
CA ASP A 36 0.03 8.14 -15.68
C ASP A 36 0.29 6.94 -14.74
N PHE A 37 0.02 7.12 -13.45
CA PHE A 37 0.11 6.05 -12.45
C PHE A 37 -0.99 6.19 -11.39
N ILE A 38 -1.26 5.07 -10.70
CA ILE A 38 -2.22 4.98 -9.62
C ILE A 38 -1.50 4.42 -8.40
N ALA A 39 -1.53 5.13 -7.28
CA ALA A 39 -0.96 4.68 -6.02
C ALA A 39 -2.04 4.02 -5.14
N THR A 40 -1.83 2.77 -4.73
CA THR A 40 -2.75 2.05 -3.87
C THR A 40 -2.10 0.82 -3.21
N GLN A 41 -2.54 0.49 -2.01
CA GLN A 41 -2.28 -0.79 -1.34
C GLN A 41 -3.32 -1.86 -1.68
N LEU A 42 -4.48 -1.47 -2.20
CA LEU A 42 -5.64 -2.33 -2.49
C LEU A 42 -5.53 -2.93 -3.90
N LEU A 43 -4.52 -3.78 -4.10
CA LEU A 43 -4.21 -4.37 -5.41
C LEU A 43 -5.41 -5.04 -6.09
N HIS A 44 -6.13 -5.90 -5.37
CA HIS A 44 -7.23 -6.69 -5.94
C HIS A 44 -8.42 -5.81 -6.37
N PRO A 45 -8.94 -4.89 -5.53
CA PRO A 45 -9.91 -3.90 -5.98
C PRO A 45 -9.41 -3.05 -7.16
N ALA A 46 -8.16 -2.57 -7.10
CA ALA A 46 -7.62 -1.69 -8.13
C ALA A 46 -7.48 -2.39 -9.49
N ALA A 47 -7.14 -3.68 -9.49
CA ALA A 47 -7.06 -4.49 -10.71
C ALA A 47 -8.40 -4.51 -11.48
N THR A 48 -9.54 -4.32 -10.78
CA THR A 48 -10.87 -4.27 -11.43
C THR A 48 -11.13 -3.00 -12.24
N MET A 49 -10.29 -1.96 -12.11
CA MET A 49 -10.34 -0.76 -12.94
C MET A 49 -9.73 -0.97 -14.33
N PHE A 50 -8.87 -1.99 -14.48
CA PHE A 50 -8.18 -2.29 -15.73
C PHE A 50 -8.96 -3.31 -16.56
N ASN A 51 -8.69 -3.34 -17.86
CA ASN A 51 -9.38 -4.23 -18.80
C ASN A 51 -8.40 -4.78 -19.87
N LYS A 52 -8.91 -5.51 -20.86
CA LYS A 52 -8.06 -6.14 -21.90
C LYS A 52 -7.33 -5.12 -22.77
N ASN A 53 -7.92 -3.93 -22.96
CA ASN A 53 -7.39 -2.85 -23.79
C ASN A 53 -6.46 -1.92 -23.00
N GLN A 54 -6.74 -1.71 -21.71
CA GLN A 54 -5.88 -0.94 -20.79
C GLN A 54 -5.38 -1.85 -19.66
N ARG A 55 -4.18 -2.41 -19.83
CA ARG A 55 -3.53 -3.28 -18.84
C ARG A 55 -2.57 -2.47 -17.97
N GLY A 56 -2.68 -2.59 -16.65
CA GLY A 56 -1.75 -1.99 -15.71
C GLY A 56 -0.44 -2.76 -15.59
N ARG A 57 0.63 -2.05 -15.23
CA ARG A 57 1.89 -2.62 -14.73
C ARG A 57 2.08 -2.13 -13.30
N MET A 58 2.42 -3.03 -12.39
CA MET A 58 2.66 -2.69 -10.99
C MET A 58 4.17 -2.55 -10.75
N PHE A 59 4.55 -1.58 -9.94
CA PHE A 59 5.87 -1.52 -9.34
C PHE A 59 5.72 -1.20 -7.85
N SER A 60 6.71 -1.60 -7.06
CA SER A 60 6.73 -1.34 -5.62
C SER A 60 8.16 -1.28 -5.09
N MET A 61 8.33 -0.53 -4.00
CA MET A 61 9.56 -0.51 -3.21
C MET A 61 9.34 -1.32 -1.93
N ILE A 62 10.20 -2.30 -1.68
CA ILE A 62 10.10 -3.16 -0.50
C ILE A 62 11.31 -2.94 0.41
N ARG A 63 11.08 -2.98 1.72
CA ARG A 63 12.10 -2.92 2.77
C ARG A 63 12.07 -4.19 3.60
N HIS A 64 13.19 -4.54 4.22
CA HIS A 64 13.23 -5.60 5.23
C HIS A 64 12.12 -5.41 6.29
N PRO A 65 11.30 -6.43 6.60
CA PRO A 65 10.08 -6.27 7.39
C PRO A 65 10.38 -5.76 8.81
N ILE A 66 11.45 -6.23 9.45
CA ILE A 66 11.82 -5.77 10.79
C ILE A 66 12.17 -4.28 10.78
N GLU A 67 12.98 -3.82 9.82
CA GLU A 67 13.33 -2.40 9.77
C GLU A 67 12.12 -1.52 9.47
N ARG A 68 11.19 -2.01 8.64
CA ARG A 68 9.94 -1.32 8.35
C ARG A 68 9.08 -1.22 9.62
N ALA A 69 8.97 -2.28 10.41
CA ALA A 69 8.25 -2.29 11.68
C ALA A 69 8.84 -1.30 12.70
N VAL A 70 10.17 -1.28 12.83
CA VAL A 70 10.89 -0.33 13.70
C VAL A 70 10.66 1.11 13.23
N SER A 71 10.77 1.35 11.93
CA SER A 71 10.51 2.67 11.33
C SER A 71 9.07 3.12 11.57
N LEU A 72 8.10 2.20 11.47
CA LEU A 72 6.68 2.49 11.73
C LEU A 72 6.44 2.86 13.20
N PHE A 73 7.04 2.14 14.15
CA PHE A 73 6.96 2.44 15.58
C PHE A 73 7.37 3.89 15.87
N HIS A 74 8.52 4.32 15.37
CA HIS A 74 8.99 5.69 15.58
C HIS A 74 8.14 6.73 14.85
N TYR A 75 7.62 6.40 13.67
CA TYR A 75 6.77 7.29 12.88
C TYR A 75 5.42 7.57 13.55
N LEU A 76 4.73 6.51 13.99
CA LEU A 76 3.39 6.64 14.56
C LEU A 76 3.36 7.39 15.90
N GLY A 77 4.49 7.48 16.61
CA GLY A 77 4.61 8.29 17.83
C GLY A 77 4.75 9.79 17.60
N VAL A 78 4.98 10.25 16.35
CA VAL A 78 5.20 11.67 16.02
C VAL A 78 4.26 12.23 14.95
N ALA A 79 3.62 11.38 14.15
CA ALA A 79 2.81 11.78 13.00
C ALA A 79 1.39 12.23 13.38
N ASP A 80 1.25 13.33 14.13
CA ASP A 80 -0.05 13.83 14.65
C ASP A 80 -1.08 14.23 13.57
N TRP A 81 -0.62 14.40 12.32
CA TRP A 81 -1.45 14.66 11.15
C TRP A 81 -2.09 13.40 10.54
N GLU A 82 -1.69 12.20 10.96
CA GLU A 82 -2.24 10.95 10.43
C GLU A 82 -3.33 10.35 11.33
N PRO A 83 -4.38 9.74 10.76
CA PRO A 83 -5.38 9.01 11.54
C PRO A 83 -4.83 7.83 12.35
N THR A 84 -3.67 7.29 11.93
CA THR A 84 -2.99 6.17 12.58
C THR A 84 -2.03 6.59 13.70
N TYR A 85 -1.92 7.90 13.98
CA TYR A 85 -1.13 8.43 15.09
C TYR A 85 -1.48 7.74 16.41
N ASP A 86 -0.46 7.29 17.14
CA ASP A 86 -0.61 6.73 18.48
C ASP A 86 0.37 7.44 19.43
N PRO A 87 -0.10 8.45 20.20
CA PRO A 87 0.76 9.23 21.10
C PRO A 87 1.39 8.38 22.21
N ASP A 88 0.79 7.24 22.57
CA ASP A 88 1.35 6.37 23.61
C ASP A 88 2.68 5.75 23.16
N LEU A 89 2.90 5.62 21.84
CA LEU A 89 4.14 5.06 21.31
C LEU A 89 5.37 5.88 21.65
N ALA A 90 5.21 7.19 21.91
CA ALA A 90 6.30 8.06 22.36
C ALA A 90 6.81 7.71 23.77
N TYR A 91 6.01 6.99 24.57
CA TYR A 91 6.28 6.73 25.99
C TYR A 91 6.57 5.25 26.30
N ILE A 92 6.55 4.37 25.30
CA ILE A 92 6.86 2.94 25.48
C ILE A 92 8.16 2.57 24.77
N SER A 93 8.79 1.47 25.21
CA SER A 93 9.97 0.95 24.51
C SER A 93 9.58 0.15 23.27
N ILE A 94 10.55 -0.03 22.36
CA ILE A 94 10.37 -0.88 21.18
C ILE A 94 10.09 -2.35 21.54
N GLU A 95 10.61 -2.82 22.68
CA GLU A 95 10.30 -4.16 23.19
C GLU A 95 8.83 -4.28 23.60
N MET A 96 8.31 -3.26 24.30
CA MET A 96 6.89 -3.21 24.65
C MET A 96 6.00 -3.18 23.41
N TYR A 97 6.38 -2.38 22.40
CA TYR A 97 5.69 -2.37 21.11
C TYR A 97 5.69 -3.76 20.47
N ALA A 98 6.84 -4.43 20.36
CA ALA A 98 7.00 -5.75 19.75
C ALA A 98 6.17 -6.86 20.42
N ARG A 99 5.88 -6.73 21.73
CA ARG A 99 5.05 -7.67 22.49
C ARG A 99 3.55 -7.30 22.51
N SER A 100 3.20 -6.12 22.01
CA SER A 100 1.83 -5.60 22.04
C SER A 100 1.02 -6.01 20.80
N LYS A 101 -0.30 -5.74 20.85
CA LYS A 101 -1.17 -5.87 19.67
C LYS A 101 -1.03 -4.72 18.67
N ARG A 102 -0.18 -3.73 18.94
CA ARG A 102 0.06 -2.57 18.06
C ARG A 102 1.00 -2.89 16.91
N VAL A 103 1.69 -4.03 16.96
CA VAL A 103 2.56 -4.45 15.86
C VAL A 103 1.77 -4.61 14.57
N GLU A 104 2.42 -4.26 13.47
CA GLU A 104 1.92 -4.45 12.12
C GLU A 104 1.44 -5.89 11.85
N PHE A 105 0.26 -6.00 11.26
CA PHE A 105 -0.44 -7.27 11.12
C PHE A 105 -0.11 -8.00 9.81
N ASN A 106 1.18 -8.06 9.43
CA ASN A 106 1.65 -8.63 8.16
C ASN A 106 0.87 -8.12 6.93
N TRP A 107 0.51 -6.83 6.95
CA TRP A 107 -0.39 -6.22 5.99
C TRP A 107 0.03 -6.51 4.53
N MET A 108 1.32 -6.43 4.21
CA MET A 108 1.82 -6.71 2.84
C MET A 108 1.35 -8.07 2.30
N VAL A 109 1.48 -9.14 3.10
CA VAL A 109 1.05 -10.49 2.69
C VAL A 109 -0.47 -10.55 2.57
N ARG A 110 -1.21 -9.87 3.46
CA ARG A 110 -2.68 -9.79 3.42
C ARG A 110 -3.19 -9.15 2.15
N PHE A 111 -2.69 -7.95 1.83
CA PHE A 111 -3.10 -7.20 0.65
C PHE A 111 -2.69 -7.89 -0.65
N LEU A 112 -1.51 -8.52 -0.70
CA LEU A 112 -1.06 -9.25 -1.89
C LEU A 112 -1.83 -10.57 -2.08
N SER A 113 -2.15 -11.29 -1.01
CA SER A 113 -2.87 -12.57 -1.08
C SER A 113 -4.40 -12.44 -1.08
N ASN A 114 -4.93 -11.24 -0.83
CA ASN A 114 -6.35 -10.94 -0.63
C ASN A 114 -6.98 -11.56 0.63
N GLU A 115 -6.18 -11.96 1.62
CA GLU A 115 -6.66 -12.44 2.92
C GLU A 115 -6.58 -11.33 3.97
N LEU A 116 -7.66 -10.55 4.08
CA LEU A 116 -7.70 -9.34 4.92
C LEU A 116 -8.08 -9.63 6.38
N GLU A 117 -8.84 -10.69 6.63
CA GLU A 117 -9.51 -10.88 7.94
C GLU A 117 -9.00 -12.12 8.68
N ARG A 118 -8.80 -13.23 7.98
CA ARG A 118 -8.50 -14.51 8.62
C ARG A 118 -7.02 -14.67 8.93
N ASP A 119 -6.68 -15.76 9.61
CA ASP A 119 -5.29 -16.09 9.88
C ASP A 119 -4.50 -16.35 8.60
N LEU A 120 -3.28 -15.84 8.57
CA LEU A 120 -2.36 -16.09 7.47
C LEU A 120 -1.79 -17.50 7.56
N THR A 121 -1.76 -18.19 6.42
CA THR A 121 -1.15 -19.51 6.29
C THR A 121 0.05 -19.43 5.34
N PRO A 122 0.93 -20.44 5.31
CA PRO A 122 2.03 -20.49 4.32
C PRO A 122 1.53 -20.38 2.87
N LYS A 123 0.31 -20.85 2.57
CA LYS A 123 -0.30 -20.70 1.25
C LYS A 123 -0.50 -19.23 0.85
N HIS A 124 -0.88 -18.37 1.79
CA HIS A 124 -1.04 -16.93 1.53
C HIS A 124 0.30 -16.26 1.22
N LEU A 125 1.38 -16.69 1.87
CA LEU A 125 2.73 -16.22 1.56
C LEU A 125 3.13 -16.61 0.13
N GLU A 126 2.85 -17.85 -0.30
CA GLU A 126 3.15 -18.29 -1.66
C GLU A 126 2.35 -17.51 -2.71
N VAL A 127 1.07 -17.20 -2.45
CA VAL A 127 0.28 -16.32 -3.33
C VAL A 127 0.90 -14.93 -3.40
N ALA A 128 1.29 -14.34 -2.26
CA ALA A 128 1.89 -13.01 -2.24
C ALA A 128 3.21 -12.96 -3.02
N LYS A 129 4.06 -13.98 -2.88
CA LYS A 129 5.29 -14.14 -3.67
C LYS A 129 5.00 -14.25 -5.16
N GLU A 130 3.99 -15.03 -5.55
CA GLU A 130 3.63 -15.24 -6.95
C GLU A 130 3.08 -13.96 -7.61
N VAL A 131 2.29 -13.18 -6.87
CA VAL A 131 1.83 -11.86 -7.31
C VAL A 131 3.01 -10.93 -7.56
N LEU A 132 3.94 -10.84 -6.61
CA LEU A 132 5.15 -10.03 -6.76
C LEU A 132 6.00 -10.50 -7.95
N ARG A 133 6.26 -11.81 -8.06
CA ARG A 133 7.06 -12.43 -9.12
C ARG A 133 6.53 -12.16 -10.53
N THR A 134 5.20 -12.16 -10.69
CA THR A 134 4.57 -12.12 -12.02
C THR A 134 3.96 -10.78 -12.40
N LYS A 135 3.69 -9.90 -11.43
CA LYS A 135 2.95 -8.64 -11.65
C LYS A 135 3.76 -7.39 -11.31
N ALA A 136 4.82 -7.51 -10.51
CA ALA A 136 5.54 -6.37 -9.97
C ALA A 136 6.95 -6.22 -10.56
N LEU A 137 7.33 -4.99 -10.90
CA LEU A 137 8.72 -4.58 -10.81
C LEU A 137 9.01 -4.23 -9.35
N ILE A 138 10.05 -4.84 -8.76
CA ILE A 138 10.35 -4.70 -7.33
C ILE A 138 11.68 -3.98 -7.18
N GLY A 139 11.67 -2.83 -6.52
CA GLY A 139 12.88 -2.18 -6.02
C GLY A 139 13.08 -2.49 -4.54
N LEU A 140 14.33 -2.57 -4.12
CA LEU A 140 14.70 -2.73 -2.71
C LEU A 140 15.07 -1.37 -2.13
N LEU A 141 14.48 -1.02 -0.99
CA LEU A 141 14.68 0.29 -0.36
C LEU A 141 16.11 0.48 0.15
N THR A 142 16.89 -0.58 0.34
CA THR A 142 18.30 -0.52 0.72
C THR A 142 19.22 -0.22 -0.47
N GLU A 143 18.77 -0.54 -1.69
CA GLU A 143 19.56 -0.47 -2.93
C GLU A 143 19.13 0.69 -3.85
N LYS A 144 18.57 1.79 -3.31
CA LYS A 144 17.94 2.86 -4.13
C LYS A 144 18.87 3.56 -5.14
N GLY A 145 20.18 3.34 -5.02
CA GLY A 145 21.20 3.93 -5.89
C GLY A 145 21.53 3.10 -7.13
N GLU A 146 20.97 1.88 -7.25
CA GLU A 146 21.09 0.98 -8.41
C GLU A 146 19.90 1.13 -9.36
#